data_AF-A0A930TWW1-F1
#
_entry.id   AF-A0A930TWW1-F1
#
_cell.length_a   1.000
_cell.length_b   1.000
_cell.length_c   1.000
_cell.angle_alpha   90.00
_cell.angle_beta   90.00
_cell.angle_gamma   90.00
#
_symmetry.space_group_name_H-M   'P 1'
#
loop_
_entity.id
_entity.type
_entity.pdbx_description
1 polymer ?
#
loop_
_entity_poly.entity_id
_entity_poly.type
_entity_poly.pdbx_seq_one_letter_code
_entity_poly.pdbx_strand_id
1 'polypeptide(L)'
;MSTTKTTKTAKATVHLSFNTLSPFERVHDQYRDHGIQFEQAIALSPTNPAFSHYAHPLVLMPTAGHTSLILRFAPSVLHISASVIGLRQISLVALDDQGKVIARHAVHGKRSLHQHRDLTLPLPCLTLDAIGPNMHQVALMSDAPFVVNDILFTPSLNE
;
A
#
# COMPACT_ATOMS: atom_id res chain seq x y z
N MET A 1 0.61 0.06 47.00
CA MET A 1 1.50 -0.21 45.85
C MET A 1 0.65 -0.20 44.60
N SER A 2 0.54 0.95 43.94
CA SER A 2 -0.25 1.07 42.69
C SER A 2 0.72 1.01 41.51
N THR A 3 0.62 -0.05 40.71
CA THR A 3 1.39 -0.23 39.49
C THR A 3 0.77 0.60 38.37
N THR A 4 1.35 1.75 38.07
CA THR A 4 0.99 2.56 36.91
C THR A 4 1.45 1.82 35.65
N LYS A 5 0.49 1.22 34.93
CA LYS A 5 0.70 0.63 33.61
C LYS A 5 0.99 1.79 32.65
N THR A 6 2.24 1.99 32.27
CA THR A 6 2.65 3.04 31.32
C THR A 6 2.18 2.64 29.93
N THR A 7 1.04 3.19 29.49
CA THR A 7 0.55 3.01 28.12
C THR A 7 1.45 3.82 27.18
N LYS A 8 2.44 3.17 26.54
CA LYS A 8 3.28 3.77 25.49
C LYS A 8 2.35 4.27 24.37
N THR A 9 2.15 5.59 24.26
CA THR A 9 1.21 6.22 23.33
C THR A 9 1.73 6.09 21.90
N ALA A 10 1.08 5.31 21.04
CA ALA A 10 1.48 5.13 19.64
C ALA A 10 1.59 6.48 18.90
N LYS A 11 2.55 6.62 17.98
CA LYS A 11 2.64 7.80 17.10
C LYS A 11 1.37 7.90 16.24
N ALA A 12 0.99 9.11 15.86
CA ALA A 12 -0.18 9.34 15.01
C ALA A 12 -0.05 8.59 13.68
N THR A 13 -1.15 8.02 13.21
CA THR A 13 -1.24 7.41 11.88
C THR A 13 -1.00 8.45 10.80
N VAL A 14 -0.12 8.13 9.87
CA VAL A 14 0.19 8.92 8.68
C VAL A 14 -0.69 8.44 7.53
N HIS A 15 -1.26 9.40 6.81
CA HIS A 15 -2.02 9.17 5.58
C HIS A 15 -1.27 9.80 4.42
N LEU A 16 -0.93 9.01 3.40
CA LEU A 16 -0.20 9.50 2.24
C LEU A 16 -1.17 10.01 1.17
N SER A 17 -1.15 11.33 0.95
CA SER A 17 -1.89 11.94 -0.15
C SER A 17 -1.13 11.84 -1.46
N PHE A 18 -1.74 11.24 -2.48
CA PHE A 18 -1.19 11.18 -3.85
C PHE A 18 -1.45 12.42 -4.69
N ASN A 19 -2.21 13.39 -4.18
CA ASN A 19 -2.64 14.58 -4.93
C ASN A 19 -1.50 15.54 -5.31
N THR A 20 -0.34 15.42 -4.67
CA THR A 20 0.85 16.23 -4.96
C THR A 20 1.72 15.63 -6.07
N LEU A 21 1.45 14.39 -6.48
CA LEU A 21 2.19 13.73 -7.54
C LEU A 21 1.70 14.19 -8.91
N SER A 22 2.57 14.09 -9.92
CA SER A 22 2.21 14.28 -11.31
C SER A 22 1.88 12.94 -11.99
N PRO A 23 0.94 12.89 -12.95
CA PRO A 23 0.75 11.70 -13.77
C PRO A 23 2.06 11.26 -14.45
N PHE A 24 2.32 9.96 -14.47
CA PHE A 24 3.55 9.32 -14.96
C PHE A 24 4.83 9.63 -14.17
N GLU A 25 4.71 10.26 -13.01
CA GLU A 25 5.84 10.48 -12.11
C GLU A 25 6.30 9.16 -11.49
N ARG A 26 7.60 8.86 -11.57
CA ARG A 26 8.20 7.76 -10.81
C ARG A 26 8.26 8.14 -9.34
N VAL A 27 7.66 7.31 -8.49
CA VAL A 27 7.58 7.58 -7.05
C VAL A 27 8.71 6.83 -6.34
N HIS A 28 9.52 7.59 -5.60
CA HIS A 28 10.66 7.11 -4.82
C HIS A 28 10.83 7.90 -3.51
N ASP A 29 11.09 9.20 -3.59
CA ASP A 29 11.47 10.05 -2.45
C ASP A 29 10.43 11.09 -2.04
N GLN A 30 9.33 11.21 -2.78
CA GLN A 30 8.30 12.24 -2.61
C GLN A 30 7.67 12.23 -1.20
N TYR A 31 7.77 11.10 -0.48
CA TYR A 31 7.25 10.93 0.88
C TYR A 31 8.35 10.69 1.93
N ARG A 32 9.61 10.99 1.61
CA ARG A 32 10.75 10.77 2.51
C ARG A 32 10.58 11.46 3.87
N ASP A 33 9.94 12.64 3.89
CA ASP A 33 9.66 13.39 5.13
C ASP A 33 8.66 12.68 6.06
N HIS A 34 7.86 11.77 5.52
CA HIS A 34 7.01 10.87 6.30
C HIS A 34 7.73 9.58 6.72
N GLY A 35 9.01 9.43 6.37
CA GLY A 35 9.83 8.26 6.69
C GLY A 35 9.60 7.08 5.77
N ILE A 36 9.04 7.29 4.57
CA ILE A 36 8.75 6.22 3.61
C ILE A 36 9.33 6.53 2.23
N GLN A 37 9.91 5.51 1.62
CA GLN A 37 10.40 5.53 0.24
C GLN A 37 9.75 4.41 -0.56
N PHE A 38 9.58 4.64 -1.85
CA PHE A 38 8.95 3.70 -2.76
C PHE A 38 9.97 3.12 -3.74
N GLU A 39 9.83 1.84 -4.09
CA GLU A 39 10.52 1.25 -5.23
C GLU A 39 9.49 0.65 -6.18
N GLN A 40 9.84 0.67 -7.47
CA GLN A 40 9.01 0.11 -8.54
C GLN A 40 7.63 0.77 -8.62
N ALA A 41 7.48 2.03 -8.19
CA ALA A 41 6.21 2.74 -8.19
C ALA A 41 6.16 3.85 -9.25
N ILE A 42 5.02 3.98 -9.92
CA ILE A 42 4.69 5.09 -10.80
C ILE A 42 3.29 5.60 -10.49
N ALA A 43 3.12 6.92 -10.47
CA ALA A 43 1.84 7.58 -10.32
C ALA A 43 1.11 7.61 -11.67
N LEU A 44 -0.18 7.28 -11.69
CA LEU A 44 -1.00 7.30 -12.91
C LEU A 44 -2.34 7.95 -12.62
N SER A 45 -2.88 8.63 -13.63
CA SER A 45 -4.31 8.95 -13.67
C SER A 45 -5.00 7.87 -14.51
N PRO A 46 -5.83 6.99 -13.91
CA PRO A 46 -6.42 5.88 -14.64
C PRO A 46 -7.36 6.36 -15.73
N THR A 47 -7.08 6.00 -16.98
CA THR A 47 -7.99 6.21 -18.11
C THR A 47 -9.03 5.10 -18.26
N ASN A 48 -8.78 3.94 -17.62
CA ASN A 48 -9.69 2.82 -17.54
C ASN A 48 -10.56 2.93 -16.27
N PRO A 49 -11.88 3.12 -16.39
CA PRO A 49 -12.79 3.26 -15.25
C PRO A 49 -12.73 2.10 -14.25
N ALA A 50 -12.35 0.90 -14.69
CA ALA A 50 -12.18 -0.25 -13.80
C ALA A 50 -11.20 0.00 -12.65
N PHE A 51 -10.19 0.84 -12.87
CA PHE A 51 -9.14 1.16 -11.89
C PHE A 51 -9.27 2.57 -11.30
N SER A 52 -10.31 3.31 -11.69
CA SER A 52 -10.57 4.64 -11.16
C SER A 52 -11.26 4.56 -9.80
N HIS A 53 -10.87 5.42 -8.87
CA HIS A 53 -11.57 5.63 -7.61
C HIS A 53 -11.97 7.10 -7.51
N TYR A 54 -13.27 7.40 -7.34
CA TYR A 54 -13.77 8.78 -7.40
C TYR A 54 -13.07 9.74 -6.42
N ALA A 55 -12.69 9.25 -5.24
CA ALA A 55 -11.98 10.04 -4.24
C ALA A 55 -10.46 10.19 -4.48
N HIS A 56 -9.87 9.38 -5.37
CA HIS A 56 -8.42 9.32 -5.59
C HIS A 56 -8.12 9.37 -7.10
N PRO A 57 -7.92 10.58 -7.67
CA PRO A 57 -7.71 10.76 -9.11
C PRO A 57 -6.34 10.25 -9.58
N LEU A 58 -5.40 10.09 -8.65
CA LEU A 58 -4.08 9.51 -8.87
C LEU A 58 -3.95 8.23 -8.07
N VAL A 59 -3.32 7.24 -8.69
CA VAL A 59 -3.05 5.92 -8.12
C VAL A 59 -1.59 5.57 -8.31
N LEU A 60 -1.05 4.69 -7.46
CA LEU A 60 0.26 4.09 -7.69
C LEU A 60 0.10 2.72 -8.35
N MET A 61 1.02 2.40 -9.26
CA MET A 61 1.09 1.11 -9.92
C MET A 61 2.55 0.61 -9.90
N PRO A 62 2.79 -0.72 -9.91
CA PRO A 62 4.09 -1.25 -10.29
C PRO A 62 4.58 -0.68 -11.63
N THR A 63 5.84 -0.24 -11.68
CA THR A 63 6.46 0.17 -12.95
C THR A 63 6.52 -0.99 -13.94
N ALA A 64 6.51 -0.69 -15.24
CA ALA A 64 6.55 -1.71 -16.29
C ALA A 64 7.67 -2.74 -16.06
N GLY A 65 7.35 -4.03 -16.21
CA GLY A 65 8.28 -5.13 -15.95
C GLY A 65 8.34 -5.61 -14.50
N HIS A 66 7.66 -4.94 -13.57
CA HIS A 66 7.60 -5.33 -12.17
C HIS A 66 6.19 -5.79 -11.79
N THR A 67 6.11 -6.83 -10.97
CA THR A 67 4.86 -7.38 -10.40
C THR A 67 4.60 -6.90 -8.98
N SER A 68 5.49 -6.05 -8.46
CA SER A 68 5.46 -5.54 -7.09
C SER A 68 5.66 -4.04 -7.02
N LEU A 69 5.10 -3.46 -5.97
CA LEU A 69 5.38 -2.11 -5.47
C LEU A 69 5.92 -2.28 -4.05
N ILE A 70 7.10 -1.71 -3.79
CA ILE A 70 7.80 -1.87 -2.52
C ILE A 70 7.78 -0.54 -1.76
N LEU A 71 7.45 -0.62 -0.48
CA LEU A 71 7.49 0.48 0.47
C LEU A 71 8.60 0.17 1.47
N ARG A 72 9.56 1.08 1.63
CA ARG A 72 10.60 1.03 2.65
C ARG A 72 10.36 2.10 3.69
N PHE A 73 10.40 1.71 4.95
CA PHE A 73 10.19 2.58 6.08
C PHE A 73 11.51 2.80 6.83
N ALA A 74 11.92 4.06 6.94
CA ALA A 74 13.14 4.43 7.67
C ALA A 74 12.97 4.18 9.17
N PRO A 75 11.97 4.77 9.87
CA PRO A 75 11.49 4.22 11.13
C PRO A 75 10.61 3.00 10.87
N SER A 76 10.70 1.96 11.69
CA SER A 76 9.76 0.83 11.56
C SER A 76 8.32 1.27 11.78
N VAL A 77 7.37 0.50 11.25
CA VAL A 77 5.94 0.71 11.42
C VAL A 77 5.29 -0.46 12.16
N LEU A 78 4.25 -0.16 12.94
CA LEU A 78 3.44 -1.14 13.68
C LEU A 78 2.25 -1.64 12.86
N HIS A 79 1.75 -0.80 11.97
CA HIS A 79 0.58 -1.06 11.15
C HIS A 79 0.73 -0.37 9.81
N ILE A 80 0.25 -1.05 8.77
CA ILE A 80 0.04 -0.49 7.45
C ILE A 80 -1.32 -0.96 6.91
N SER A 81 -2.00 -0.08 6.19
CA SER A 81 -3.19 -0.37 5.40
C SER A 81 -3.04 0.25 4.02
N ALA A 82 -3.40 -0.50 2.98
CA ALA A 82 -3.38 -0.06 1.60
C ALA A 82 -4.73 -0.39 0.93
N SER A 83 -5.31 0.60 0.27
CA SER A 83 -6.50 0.43 -0.56
C SER A 83 -6.06 0.10 -1.99
N VAL A 84 -6.50 -1.04 -2.51
CA VAL A 84 -6.04 -1.59 -3.78
C VAL A 84 -7.21 -1.98 -4.69
N ILE A 85 -6.98 -1.87 -6.00
CA ILE A 85 -7.87 -2.39 -7.04
C ILE A 85 -7.05 -3.26 -7.98
N GLY A 86 -7.53 -4.45 -8.32
CA GLY A 86 -6.82 -5.32 -9.27
C GLY A 86 -7.69 -6.44 -9.82
N LEU A 87 -7.12 -7.12 -10.82
CA LEU A 87 -7.80 -8.16 -11.59
C LEU A 87 -7.70 -9.56 -10.97
N ARG A 88 -6.67 -9.79 -10.15
CA ARG A 88 -6.37 -11.08 -9.52
C ARG A 88 -6.09 -10.88 -8.04
N GLN A 89 -5.63 -11.94 -7.38
CA GLN A 89 -5.18 -11.87 -6.01
C GLN A 89 -4.08 -10.80 -5.88
N ILE A 90 -4.24 -9.92 -4.89
CA ILE A 90 -3.19 -8.96 -4.51
C ILE A 90 -2.75 -9.36 -3.11
N SER A 91 -1.44 -9.43 -2.91
CA SER A 91 -0.84 -9.82 -1.64
C SER A 91 0.00 -8.69 -1.07
N LEU A 92 -0.08 -8.51 0.24
CA LEU A 92 0.80 -7.71 1.06
C LEU A 92 1.72 -8.66 1.83
N VAL A 93 3.02 -8.41 1.77
CA VAL A 93 4.04 -9.09 2.60
C VAL A 93 4.81 -8.03 3.36
N ALA A 94 4.74 -8.06 4.69
CA ALA A 94 5.50 -7.18 5.57
C ALA A 94 6.74 -7.90 6.10
N LEU A 95 7.86 -7.20 6.13
CA LEU A 95 9.20 -7.73 6.41
C LEU A 95 9.89 -6.83 7.45
N ASP A 96 10.73 -7.42 8.29
CA ASP A 96 11.67 -6.68 9.13
C ASP A 96 12.92 -6.20 8.35
N ASP A 97 13.85 -5.56 9.04
CA ASP A 97 15.11 -5.03 8.50
C ASP A 97 16.05 -6.12 7.97
N GLN A 98 15.90 -7.35 8.45
CA GLN A 98 16.65 -8.53 7.99
C GLN A 98 15.94 -9.27 6.85
N GLY A 99 14.81 -8.76 6.37
CA GLY A 99 14.03 -9.37 5.30
C GLY A 99 13.23 -10.61 5.73
N LYS A 100 13.06 -10.84 7.05
CA LYS A 100 12.19 -11.90 7.55
C LYS A 100 10.74 -11.44 7.53
N VAL A 101 9.85 -12.34 7.12
CA VAL A 101 8.41 -12.08 7.04
C VAL A 101 7.81 -11.92 8.44
N ILE A 102 7.18 -10.77 8.67
CA ILE A 102 6.43 -10.45 9.89
C ILE A 102 4.94 -10.75 9.70
N ALA A 103 4.37 -10.37 8.55
CA ALA A 103 2.95 -10.57 8.27
C ALA A 103 2.69 -10.78 6.77
N ARG A 104 1.57 -11.44 6.48
CA ARG A 104 1.04 -11.63 5.12
C ARG A 104 -0.47 -11.43 5.14
N HIS A 105 -0.98 -10.75 4.13
CA HIS A 105 -2.42 -10.66 3.86
C HIS A 105 -2.63 -10.71 2.35
N ALA A 106 -3.69 -11.36 1.90
CA ALA A 106 -4.08 -11.40 0.50
C ALA A 106 -5.57 -11.19 0.34
N VAL A 107 -5.94 -10.43 -0.69
CA VAL A 107 -7.33 -10.18 -1.07
C VAL A 107 -7.58 -10.63 -2.50
N HIS A 108 -8.82 -11.02 -2.78
CA HIS A 108 -9.26 -11.40 -4.11
C HIS A 108 -10.36 -10.48 -4.58
N GLY A 109 -10.21 -9.91 -5.78
CA GLY A 109 -11.30 -9.27 -6.50
C GLY A 109 -12.43 -10.27 -6.71
N LYS A 110 -13.62 -10.01 -6.14
CA LYS A 110 -14.79 -10.89 -6.26
C LYS A 110 -15.38 -10.94 -7.68
N ARG A 111 -14.89 -10.13 -8.61
CA ARG A 111 -15.30 -10.13 -10.03
C ARG A 111 -14.37 -11.02 -10.84
N SER A 112 -14.88 -12.18 -11.25
CA SER A 112 -14.23 -13.02 -12.25
C SER A 112 -14.35 -12.38 -13.63
N LEU A 113 -13.21 -12.08 -14.27
CA LEU A 113 -13.16 -11.57 -15.65
C LEU A 113 -13.81 -12.52 -16.67
N HIS A 114 -14.07 -13.78 -16.31
CA HIS A 114 -14.76 -14.73 -17.16
C HIS A 114 -16.24 -14.37 -17.40
N GLN A 115 -16.87 -13.61 -16.49
CA GLN A 115 -18.30 -13.26 -16.57
C GLN A 115 -18.54 -11.85 -17.15
N HIS A 116 -17.55 -10.95 -17.04
CA HIS A 116 -17.64 -9.59 -17.54
C HIS A 116 -16.33 -9.23 -18.25
N ARG A 117 -16.34 -9.28 -19.58
CA ARG A 117 -15.20 -8.83 -20.41
C ARG A 117 -15.03 -7.32 -20.42
N ASP A 118 -16.03 -6.59 -19.93
CA ASP A 118 -16.08 -5.15 -20.07
C ASP A 118 -15.57 -4.48 -18.80
N LEU A 119 -14.34 -3.95 -18.88
CA LEU A 119 -13.68 -3.16 -17.83
C LEU A 119 -14.24 -1.71 -17.77
N THR A 120 -15.48 -1.53 -18.19
CA THR A 120 -16.17 -0.23 -18.25
C THR A 120 -16.77 0.19 -16.91
N LEU A 121 -16.83 -0.73 -15.95
CA LEU A 121 -17.32 -0.48 -14.59
C LEU A 121 -16.17 -0.59 -13.56
N PRO A 122 -16.18 0.24 -12.50
CA PRO A 122 -15.21 0.14 -11.41
C PRO A 122 -15.12 -1.27 -10.83
N LEU A 123 -13.90 -1.73 -10.61
CA LEU A 123 -13.63 -2.92 -9.83
C LEU A 123 -13.73 -2.59 -8.34
N PRO A 124 -14.00 -3.60 -7.48
CA PRO A 124 -14.06 -3.36 -6.05
C PRO A 124 -12.70 -2.88 -5.52
N CYS A 125 -12.74 -1.80 -4.74
CA CYS A 125 -11.61 -1.36 -3.92
C CYS A 125 -11.54 -2.26 -2.67
N LEU A 126 -10.41 -2.90 -2.45
CA LEU A 126 -10.16 -3.83 -1.36
C LEU A 126 -9.09 -3.27 -0.44
N THR A 127 -9.06 -3.71 0.81
CA THR A 127 -8.07 -3.27 1.79
C THR A 127 -7.12 -4.42 2.11
N LEU A 128 -5.82 -4.15 1.98
CA LEU A 128 -4.76 -4.98 2.51
C LEU A 128 -4.20 -4.31 3.75
N ASP A 129 -4.06 -5.07 4.83
CA ASP A 129 -3.51 -4.60 6.09
C ASP A 129 -2.46 -5.57 6.65
N ALA A 130 -1.53 -5.03 7.41
CA ALA A 130 -0.62 -5.80 8.25
C ALA A 130 -0.36 -5.07 9.56
N ILE A 131 -0.36 -5.83 10.65
CA ILE A 131 0.00 -5.38 11.99
C ILE A 131 1.13 -6.28 12.48
N GLY A 132 2.20 -5.69 12.99
CA GLY A 132 3.33 -6.44 13.51
C GLY A 132 4.43 -5.51 14.02
N PRO A 133 5.33 -6.01 14.87
CA PRO A 133 6.47 -5.24 15.33
C PRO A 133 7.49 -5.07 14.20
N ASN A 134 8.26 -3.98 14.26
CA ASN A 134 9.50 -3.77 13.48
C ASN A 134 9.38 -4.01 11.97
N MET A 135 8.24 -3.66 11.36
CA MET A 135 8.10 -3.76 9.91
C MET A 135 8.86 -2.61 9.25
N HIS A 136 9.86 -2.93 8.43
CA HIS A 136 10.70 -1.98 7.70
C HIS A 136 10.45 -1.99 6.19
N GLN A 137 9.87 -3.07 5.67
CA GLN A 137 9.56 -3.18 4.26
C GLN A 137 8.19 -3.81 4.07
N VAL A 138 7.41 -3.28 3.14
CA VAL A 138 6.14 -3.89 2.69
C VAL A 138 6.18 -4.03 1.18
N ALA A 139 5.90 -5.24 0.69
CA ALA A 139 5.75 -5.51 -0.73
C ALA A 139 4.27 -5.79 -1.04
N LEU A 140 3.69 -4.98 -1.92
CA LEU A 140 2.40 -5.22 -2.54
C LEU A 140 2.65 -5.89 -3.89
N MET A 141 2.00 -7.03 -4.16
CA MET A 141 2.31 -7.84 -5.35
C MET A 141 1.07 -8.54 -5.93
N SER A 142 1.07 -8.72 -7.24
CA SER A 142 0.07 -9.50 -7.97
C SER A 142 0.66 -10.06 -9.27
N ASP A 143 0.08 -11.15 -9.79
CA ASP A 143 0.40 -11.71 -11.10
C ASP A 143 -0.39 -11.02 -12.25
N ALA A 144 -1.21 -10.03 -11.93
CA ALA A 144 -1.95 -9.20 -12.88
C ALA A 144 -1.89 -7.71 -12.49
N PRO A 145 -2.27 -6.80 -13.42
CA PRO A 145 -2.35 -5.38 -13.12
C PRO A 145 -3.19 -5.08 -11.87
N PHE A 146 -2.61 -4.25 -11.01
CA PHE A 146 -3.27 -3.67 -9.84
C PHE A 146 -2.79 -2.23 -9.63
N VAL A 147 -3.59 -1.46 -8.91
CA VAL A 147 -3.27 -0.11 -8.48
C VAL A 147 -3.51 0.04 -6.99
N VAL A 148 -2.80 0.99 -6.37
CA VAL A 148 -2.94 1.42 -4.98
C VAL A 148 -3.52 2.82 -4.98
N ASN A 149 -4.66 3.01 -4.32
CA ASN A 149 -5.36 4.30 -4.26
C ASN A 149 -5.01 5.08 -3.01
N ASP A 150 -4.67 4.36 -1.93
CA ASP A 150 -4.47 4.96 -0.64
C ASP A 150 -3.52 4.11 0.23
N ILE A 151 -2.72 4.78 1.06
CA ILE A 151 -1.79 4.16 2.01
C ILE A 151 -1.87 4.91 3.34
N LEU A 152 -2.10 4.16 4.40
CA LEU A 152 -2.02 4.62 5.78
C LEU A 152 -1.03 3.76 6.54
N PHE A 153 -0.25 4.35 7.43
CA PHE A 153 0.63 3.60 8.31
C PHE A 153 0.81 4.26 9.66
N THR A 154 1.11 3.46 10.67
CA THR A 154 1.37 3.92 12.03
C THR A 154 2.83 3.62 12.36
N PRO A 155 3.70 4.64 12.49
CA PRO A 155 5.08 4.44 12.89
C PRO A 155 5.18 3.76 14.26
N SER A 156 6.18 2.90 14.42
CA SER A 156 6.57 2.38 15.72
C SER A 156 7.00 3.52 16.65
N LEU A 157 6.77 3.32 17.94
CA LEU A 157 7.40 4.17 18.94
C LEU A 157 8.88 3.81 18.99
N ASN A 158 9.73 4.83 18.86
CA ASN A 158 11.18 4.68 18.97
C ASN A 158 11.51 3.75 20.16
N GLU A 159 12.32 2.72 19.91
CA GLU A 159 13.01 1.97 20.95
C GLU A 159 14.19 2.77 21.47
#